data_AF-A0A259SIG0-F1
#
_entry.id   AF-A0A259SIG0-F1
#
_cell.length_a   1.000
_cell.length_b   1.000
_cell.length_c   1.000
_cell.angle_alpha   90.00
_cell.angle_beta   90.00
_cell.angle_gamma   90.00
#
_symmetry.space_group_name_H-M   'P 1'
#
loop_
_entity.id
_entity.type
_entity.pdbx_description
1 polymer ?
#
loop_
_entity_poly.entity_id
_entity_poly.type
_entity_poly.pdbx_seq_one_letter_code
_entity_poly.pdbx_strand_id
1 'polypeptide(L)'
;MNAVLARVLRWRVARVWLLYSEKHGPALADGITYRALFSLFAAVLLGFSAAGLWLAGNPEALAALVRVVDAAVPGLVGSGGLIDP
;
A
#
# COMPACT_ATOMS: atom_id res chain seq x y z
N MET A 1 40.91 24.33 11.24
CA MET A 1 39.63 23.58 11.19
C MET A 1 38.65 24.26 12.13
N ASN A 2 37.51 24.76 11.64
CA ASN A 2 36.59 25.60 12.42
C ASN A 2 36.04 24.83 13.64
N ALA A 3 36.21 25.37 14.85
CA ALA A 3 35.80 24.72 16.11
C ALA A 3 34.30 24.35 16.14
N VAL A 4 33.48 25.13 15.44
CA VAL A 4 32.05 24.87 15.26
C VAL A 4 31.80 23.58 14.47
N LEU A 5 32.58 23.31 13.43
CA LEU A 5 32.45 22.10 12.62
C LEU A 5 32.83 20.85 13.45
N ALA A 6 33.90 20.94 14.22
CA ALA A 6 34.32 19.88 15.14
C ALA A 6 33.28 19.62 16.24
N ARG A 7 32.61 20.67 16.73
CA ARG A 7 31.51 20.57 17.69
C ARG A 7 30.30 19.84 17.09
N VAL A 8 29.95 20.15 15.83
CA VAL A 8 28.83 19.53 15.11
C VAL A 8 29.11 18.05 14.79
N LEU A 9 30.32 17.71 14.33
CA LEU A 9 30.70 16.32 14.02
C LEU A 9 30.75 15.40 15.25
N ARG A 10 30.87 15.96 16.45
CA ARG A 10 30.75 15.20 17.70
C ARG A 10 29.32 14.77 18.02
N TRP A 11 28.30 15.38 17.42
CA TRP A 11 26.91 15.00 17.67
C TRP A 11 26.61 13.62 17.09
N ARG A 12 25.83 12.83 17.82
CA ARG A 12 25.44 11.48 17.38
C ARG A 12 24.69 11.52 16.05
N VAL A 13 23.78 12.48 15.87
CA VAL A 13 22.98 12.65 14.65
C VAL A 13 23.88 12.88 13.43
N ALA A 14 24.89 13.74 13.54
CA ALA A 14 25.82 14.01 12.45
C ALA A 14 26.60 12.75 12.03
N ARG A 15 27.08 11.96 13.00
CA ARG A 15 27.80 10.71 12.71
C ARG A 15 26.91 9.64 12.08
N VAL A 16 25.66 9.52 12.55
CA VAL A 16 24.67 8.59 11.98
C VAL A 16 24.37 8.98 10.53
N TRP A 17 24.16 10.27 10.26
CA TRP A 17 23.90 10.76 8.91
C TRP A 17 25.07 10.53 7.95
N LEU A 18 26.31 10.76 8.41
CA LEU A 18 27.51 10.52 7.61
C LEU A 18 27.68 9.04 7.29
N LEU A 19 27.54 8.15 8.28
CA LEU A 19 27.60 6.71 8.07
C LEU A 19 26.49 6.22 7.12
N TYR A 20 25.27 6.74 7.26
CA TYR A 20 24.15 6.46 6.36
C TYR A 20 24.46 6.89 4.92
N SER A 21 25.02 8.09 4.75
CA SER A 21 25.40 8.64 3.45
C SER A 21 26.53 7.85 2.79
N GLU A 22 27.59 7.51 3.54
CA GLU A 22 28.74 6.71 3.05
C GLU A 22 28.33 5.32 2.58
N LYS A 23 27.30 4.72 3.18
CA LYS A 23 26.80 3.39 2.82
C LYS A 23 25.75 3.42 1.70
N HIS A 24 25.64 4.52 0.96
CA HIS A 24 24.62 4.70 -0.09
C HIS A 24 23.19 4.53 0.43
N GLY A 25 22.96 4.84 1.72
CA GLY A 25 21.68 4.70 2.39
C GLY A 25 20.49 5.31 1.64
N PRO A 26 20.60 6.54 1.07
CA PRO A 26 19.53 7.14 0.29
C PRO A 26 19.09 6.29 -0.91
N ALA A 27 20.05 5.74 -1.68
CA ALA A 27 19.74 4.91 -2.85
C ALA A 27 19.11 3.57 -2.46
N LEU A 28 19.55 2.98 -1.34
CA LEU A 28 18.96 1.76 -0.79
C LEU A 28 17.52 2.01 -0.29
N ALA A 29 17.30 3.12 0.42
CA ALA A 29 15.98 3.51 0.92
C ALA A 29 15.00 3.79 -0.23
N ASP A 30 15.48 4.42 -1.30
CA ASP A 30 14.69 4.69 -2.51
C ASP A 30 14.20 3.39 -3.17
N GLY A 31 15.12 2.46 -3.42
CA GLY A 31 14.78 1.15 -4.01
C GLY A 31 13.81 0.33 -3.16
N ILE A 32 13.94 0.36 -1.83
CA ILE A 32 13.02 -0.34 -0.92
C ILE A 32 11.64 0.32 -0.94
N THR A 33 11.56 1.65 -0.95
CA THR A 33 10.29 2.38 -0.95
C THR A 33 9.49 2.08 -2.21
N TYR A 34 10.10 2.18 -3.39
CA TYR A 34 9.42 1.84 -4.65
C TYR A 34 8.95 0.39 -4.67
N ARG A 35 9.81 -0.56 -4.26
CA ARG A 35 9.45 -1.98 -4.19
C ARG A 35 8.29 -2.23 -3.22
N ALA A 36 8.27 -1.56 -2.08
CA ALA A 36 7.19 -1.70 -1.10
C ALA A 36 5.86 -1.20 -1.67
N LEU A 37 5.85 -0.06 -2.36
CA LEU A 37 4.65 0.48 -3.02
C LEU A 37 4.11 -0.50 -4.08
N PHE A 38 4.98 -1.00 -4.96
CA PHE A 38 4.59 -1.98 -5.96
C PHE A 38 4.13 -3.31 -5.35
N SER A 39 4.81 -3.79 -4.31
CA SER A 39 4.44 -5.02 -3.62
C SER A 39 3.09 -4.90 -2.91
N LEU A 40 2.80 -3.73 -2.32
CA LEU A 40 1.49 -3.47 -1.71
C LEU A 40 0.40 -3.51 -2.77
N PHE A 41 0.62 -2.84 -3.90
CA PHE A 41 -0.31 -2.87 -5.02
C PHE A 41 -0.53 -4.30 -5.54
N ALA A 42 0.55 -5.05 -5.74
CA ALA A 42 0.48 -6.44 -6.18
C ALA A 42 -0.27 -7.33 -5.17
N ALA A 43 -0.05 -7.14 -3.86
CA ALA A 43 -0.74 -7.90 -2.82
C ALA A 43 -2.24 -7.60 -2.81
N VAL A 44 -2.63 -6.33 -2.94
CA VAL A 44 -4.04 -5.92 -3.03
C VAL A 44 -4.68 -6.52 -4.28
N LEU A 45 -4.05 -6.33 -5.45
CA LEU A 45 -4.54 -6.90 -6.71
C LEU A 45 -4.70 -8.41 -6.62
N LEU A 46 -3.69 -9.11 -6.14
CA LEU A 46 -3.70 -10.57 -5.97
C LEU A 46 -4.83 -11.00 -5.02
N GLY A 47 -5.02 -10.28 -3.91
CA GLY A 47 -6.11 -10.52 -2.97
C GLY A 47 -7.48 -10.40 -3.62
N PHE A 48 -7.71 -9.32 -4.39
CA PHE A 48 -8.96 -9.13 -5.15
C PHE A 48 -9.14 -10.18 -6.25
N SER A 49 -8.08 -10.54 -6.98
CA SER A 49 -8.14 -11.59 -8.01
C SER A 49 -8.50 -12.94 -7.39
N ALA A 50 -7.85 -13.33 -6.30
CA ALA A 50 -8.15 -14.57 -5.59
C ALA A 50 -9.58 -14.58 -5.02
N ALA A 51 -10.00 -13.47 -4.39
CA ALA A 51 -11.35 -13.33 -3.88
C ALA A 51 -12.40 -13.41 -4.99
N GLY A 52 -12.17 -12.76 -6.14
CA GLY A 52 -13.08 -12.80 -7.29
C GLY A 52 -13.20 -14.20 -7.89
N LEU A 53 -12.09 -14.92 -8.04
CA LEU A 53 -12.11 -16.32 -8.50
C LEU A 53 -12.89 -17.23 -7.55
N TRP A 54 -12.71 -17.05 -6.24
CA TRP A 54 -13.49 -17.78 -5.24
C TRP A 54 -14.98 -17.43 -5.29
N LEU A 55 -15.30 -16.14 -5.43
CA LEU A 55 -16.68 -15.64 -5.48
C LEU A 55 -17.43 -16.14 -6.71
N ALA A 56 -16.75 -16.28 -7.86
CA ALA A 56 -17.32 -16.85 -9.08
C ALA A 56 -17.80 -18.30 -8.91
N GLY A 57 -17.20 -19.05 -7.98
CA GLY A 57 -17.63 -20.41 -7.64
C GLY A 57 -18.67 -20.47 -6.50
N ASN A 58 -19.02 -19.36 -5.86
CA ASN A 58 -19.88 -19.31 -4.68
C ASN A 58 -21.03 -18.28 -4.84
N PRO A 59 -22.18 -18.70 -5.41
CA PRO A 59 -23.31 -17.82 -5.66
C PRO A 59 -23.90 -17.19 -4.39
N GLU A 60 -23.86 -17.90 -3.26
CA GLU A 60 -24.35 -17.39 -1.98
C GLU A 60 -23.49 -16.23 -1.47
N ALA A 61 -22.16 -16.38 -1.56
CA ALA A 61 -21.23 -15.32 -1.19
C ALA A 61 -21.37 -14.09 -2.12
N LEU A 62 -21.60 -14.30 -3.42
CA LEU A 62 -21.86 -13.22 -4.37
C LEU A 62 -23.15 -12.46 -4.01
N ALA A 63 -24.24 -13.18 -3.71
CA ALA A 63 -25.50 -12.56 -3.29
C ALA A 63 -25.35 -11.79 -1.97
N ALA A 64 -24.56 -12.30 -1.03
CA ALA A 64 -24.24 -11.58 0.21
C ALA A 64 -23.45 -10.29 -0.06
N LEU A 65 -22.47 -10.33 -0.96
CA LEU A 65 -21.72 -9.14 -1.36
C LEU A 65 -22.64 -8.08 -1.99
N VAL A 66 -23.54 -8.47 -2.89
CA VAL A 66 -24.52 -7.56 -3.50
C VAL A 66 -25.38 -6.87 -2.45
N ARG A 67 -25.89 -7.62 -1.45
CA ARG A 67 -26.69 -7.02 -0.36
C ARG A 67 -25.89 -6.01 0.47
N VAL A 68 -24.60 -6.27 0.71
CA VAL A 68 -23.73 -5.33 1.44
C VAL A 68 -23.48 -4.07 0.62
N VAL A 69 -23.24 -4.21 -0.69
CA VAL A 69 -23.04 -3.09 -1.61
C VAL A 69 -24.29 -2.23 -1.69
N ASP A 70 -25.47 -2.83 -1.86
CA ASP A 70 -26.73 -2.09 -1.94
C ASP A 70 -27.09 -1.42 -0.61
N ALA A 71 -26.74 -2.02 0.53
CA ALA A 71 -26.88 -1.36 1.84
C ALA A 71 -25.97 -0.12 1.99
N ALA A 72 -24.79 -0.13 1.38
CA ALA A 72 -23.85 1.00 1.41
C ALA A 72 -24.22 2.08 0.39
N VAL A 73 -24.73 1.69 -0.78
CA VAL A 73 -25.16 2.58 -1.86
C VAL A 73 -26.51 2.10 -2.40
N PRO A 74 -27.62 2.58 -1.83
CA PRO A 74 -28.95 2.15 -2.24
C PRO A 74 -29.26 2.47 -3.70
N GLY A 75 -29.79 1.50 -4.45
CA GLY A 75 -30.19 1.67 -5.85
C GLY A 75 -29.07 1.45 -6.87
N LEU A 76 -27.91 0.93 -6.43
CA LEU A 76 -26.80 0.59 -7.32
C LEU A 76 -27.08 -0.68 -8.14
N VAL A 77 -27.68 -1.71 -7.53
CA VAL A 77 -27.88 -3.04 -8.12
C VAL A 77 -29.31 -3.53 -7.86
N GLY A 78 -30.00 -4.06 -8.87
CA GLY A 78 -31.35 -4.64 -8.77
C GLY A 78 -32.36 -4.02 -9.73
N SER A 79 -33.61 -4.49 -9.70
CA SER A 79 -34.65 -4.09 -10.67
C SER A 79 -34.97 -2.59 -10.55
N GLY A 80 -34.51 -1.79 -11.51
CA GLY A 80 -34.61 -0.32 -11.52
C GLY A 80 -33.37 0.41 -11.01
N GLY A 81 -32.30 -0.31 -10.67
CA GLY A 81 -30.98 0.23 -10.35
C GLY A 81 -30.12 0.49 -11.59
N LEU A 82 -28.93 1.06 -11.38
CA LEU A 82 -27.98 1.38 -12.47
C LEU A 82 -27.35 0.14 -13.12
N ILE A 83 -27.34 -0.99 -12.41
CA ILE A 83 -26.73 -2.24 -12.85
C ILE A 83 -27.76 -3.37 -12.69
N ASP A 84 -28.05 -4.07 -13.78
CA ASP A 84 -28.89 -5.27 -13.79
C ASP A 84 -27.97 -6.51 -13.61
N PRO A 85 -28.20 -7.35 -12.58
CA PRO A 85 -27.33 -8.46 -12.22
C PRO A 85 -27.36 -9.65 -13.19
#